data_AF-A0A0J0XFQ8-F1
#
_entry.id   AF-A0A0J0XFQ8-F1
#
_cell.length_a   1.000
_cell.length_b   1.000
_cell.length_c   1.000
_cell.angle_alpha   90.00
_cell.angle_beta   90.00
_cell.angle_gamma   90.00
#
_symmetry.space_group_name_H-M   'P 1'
#
loop_
_entity.id
_entity.type
_entity.pdbx_description
1 polymer ?
#
loop_
_entity_poly.entity_id
_entity_poly.type
_entity_poly.pdbx_seq_one_letter_code
_entity_poly.pdbx_strand_id
1 'polypeptide(L)'
;MPPRRRTTKQVKREEEEEDVRPISEEEQEAEINALRKKAERDKETGRMYLDALVLVCFVVFIRQLYRYARAGSGAPALLKLVALAQTLLIPFSVTPERLPVLGPQVAGYHHLVVLGQLLLFGISFVLQIGQVPITELLRAALPELLAFSVELQRRAERSNDVELDKLERLKYPLKGA
;
A
#
# COMPACT_ATOMS: atom_id res chain seq x y z
N MET A 1 -57.59 32.97 3.13
CA MET A 1 -56.48 32.12 2.64
C MET A 1 -55.20 32.57 3.33
N PRO A 2 -54.46 31.69 4.04
CA PRO A 2 -53.23 32.10 4.70
C PRO A 2 -52.10 32.33 3.68
N PRO A 3 -51.16 33.26 3.94
CA PRO A 3 -50.08 33.58 3.01
C PRO A 3 -49.06 32.44 2.91
N ARG A 4 -48.67 32.08 1.68
CA ARG A 4 -47.72 31.02 1.36
C ARG A 4 -46.33 31.39 1.88
N ARG A 5 -45.86 30.71 2.94
CA ARG A 5 -44.47 30.83 3.45
C ARG A 5 -43.49 30.38 2.36
N ARG A 6 -42.64 31.30 1.88
CA ARG A 6 -41.47 30.97 1.05
C ARG A 6 -40.51 30.13 1.90
N THR A 7 -40.16 28.95 1.40
CA THR A 7 -39.17 28.06 2.01
C THR A 7 -37.76 28.62 1.78
N THR A 8 -36.99 28.72 2.85
CA THR A 8 -35.60 29.19 2.95
C THR A 8 -34.58 28.41 2.12
N LYS A 9 -35.02 27.45 1.29
CA LYS A 9 -34.16 26.63 0.43
C LYS A 9 -33.83 27.25 -0.92
N GLN A 10 -34.46 28.37 -1.30
CA GLN A 10 -34.17 29.04 -2.57
C GLN A 10 -33.11 30.15 -2.48
N VAL A 11 -32.73 30.61 -1.28
CA VAL A 11 -31.68 31.64 -1.13
C VAL A 11 -30.27 31.01 -1.07
N LYS A 12 -30.15 29.70 -0.83
CA LYS A 12 -28.86 29.03 -0.68
C LYS A 12 -28.32 28.40 -1.96
N ARG A 13 -28.87 28.77 -3.13
CA ARG A 13 -28.44 28.26 -4.44
C ARG A 13 -27.88 29.35 -5.37
N GLU A 14 -27.75 30.58 -4.88
CA GLU A 14 -27.21 31.73 -5.64
C GLU A 14 -25.83 32.20 -5.13
N GLU A 15 -25.18 31.47 -4.22
CA GLU A 15 -23.82 31.81 -3.70
C GLU A 15 -22.75 30.75 -3.99
N GLU A 16 -23.05 29.73 -4.80
CA GLU A 16 -22.05 28.78 -5.34
C GLU A 16 -21.94 28.89 -6.86
N GLU A 17 -22.05 30.11 -7.39
CA GLU A 17 -21.25 30.45 -8.58
C GLU A 17 -19.83 30.66 -8.06
N GLU A 18 -19.08 29.56 -7.93
CA GLU A 18 -17.62 29.64 -7.95
C GLU A 18 -17.24 30.53 -9.12
N ASP A 19 -16.65 31.68 -8.80
CA ASP A 19 -16.05 32.63 -9.71
C ASP A 19 -15.06 31.86 -10.61
N VAL A 20 -15.55 31.34 -11.75
CA VAL A 20 -14.74 30.69 -12.79
C VAL A 20 -13.94 31.81 -13.46
N ARG A 21 -12.97 32.34 -12.73
CA ARG A 21 -11.94 33.16 -13.34
C ARG A 21 -11.18 32.25 -14.30
N PRO A 22 -11.00 32.64 -15.56
CA PRO A 22 -10.05 31.96 -16.42
C PRO A 22 -8.67 32.10 -15.77
N ILE A 23 -8.21 31.02 -15.13
CA ILE A 23 -6.88 30.91 -14.56
C ILE A 23 -5.91 31.17 -15.71
N SER A 24 -4.92 32.05 -15.51
CA SER A 24 -3.91 32.28 -16.53
C SER A 24 -3.10 30.99 -16.77
N GLU A 25 -2.62 30.75 -17.99
CA GLU A 25 -1.87 29.52 -18.31
C GLU A 25 -0.68 29.31 -17.34
N GLU A 26 -0.04 30.40 -16.90
CA GLU A 26 1.05 30.39 -15.92
C GLU A 26 0.59 29.98 -14.52
N GLU A 27 -0.56 30.48 -14.04
CA GLU A 27 -1.13 30.07 -12.75
C GLU A 27 -1.58 28.61 -12.78
N GLN A 28 -2.12 28.14 -13.91
CA GLN A 28 -2.52 26.76 -14.09
C GLN A 28 -1.32 25.81 -14.10
N GLU A 29 -0.21 26.19 -14.74
CA GLU A 29 1.04 25.43 -14.69
C GLU A 29 1.66 25.41 -13.29
N ALA A 30 1.63 26.53 -12.58
CA ALA A 30 2.09 26.60 -11.19
C ALA A 30 1.27 25.68 -10.28
N GLU A 31 -0.05 25.66 -10.44
CA GLU A 31 -0.94 24.78 -9.69
C GLU A 31 -0.70 23.31 -10.02
N ILE A 32 -0.55 22.95 -11.29
CA ILE A 32 -0.23 21.58 -11.73
C ILE A 32 1.10 21.11 -11.12
N ASN A 33 2.12 21.96 -11.15
CA ASN A 33 3.43 21.63 -10.56
C ASN A 33 3.35 21.49 -9.04
N ALA A 34 2.56 22.32 -8.37
CA ALA A 34 2.31 22.20 -6.93
C ALA A 34 1.59 20.88 -6.59
N LEU A 35 0.58 20.50 -7.38
CA LEU A 35 -0.15 19.24 -7.24
C LEU A 35 0.74 18.02 -7.49
N ARG A 36 1.63 18.05 -8.49
CA ARG A 36 2.63 16.99 -8.73
C ARG A 36 3.55 16.81 -7.53
N LYS A 37 4.13 17.90 -7.04
CA LYS A 37 5.04 17.89 -5.89
C LYS A 37 4.34 17.43 -4.61
N LYS A 38 3.03 17.66 -4.50
CA LYS A 38 2.21 17.13 -3.40
C LYS A 38 2.00 15.63 -3.57
N ALA A 39 1.61 15.17 -4.76
CA ALA A 39 1.40 13.76 -5.07
C ALA A 39 2.67 12.92 -4.86
N GLU A 40 3.85 13.43 -5.26
CA GLU A 40 5.13 12.77 -4.99
C GLU A 40 5.42 12.63 -3.50
N ARG A 41 5.20 13.70 -2.73
CA ARG A 41 5.35 13.67 -1.26
C ARG A 41 4.39 12.70 -0.60
N ASP A 42 3.15 12.64 -1.06
CA ASP A 42 2.14 11.71 -0.54
C ASP A 42 2.53 10.25 -0.86
N LYS A 43 3.05 9.98 -2.06
CA LYS A 43 3.61 8.66 -2.43
C LYS A 43 4.78 8.27 -1.53
N GLU A 44 5.76 9.16 -1.36
CA GLU A 44 6.94 8.90 -0.52
C GLU A 44 6.54 8.63 0.94
N THR A 45 5.61 9.43 1.46
CA THR A 45 5.06 9.27 2.80
C THR A 45 4.34 7.91 2.95
N GLY A 46 3.52 7.53 1.97
CA GLY A 46 2.85 6.23 1.94
C GLY A 46 3.83 5.06 1.94
N ARG A 47 4.86 5.12 1.08
CA ARG A 47 5.96 4.13 1.05
C ARG A 47 6.68 4.02 2.39
N MET A 48 6.97 5.16 3.03
CA MET A 48 7.62 5.19 4.35
C MET A 48 6.77 4.52 5.44
N TYR A 49 5.46 4.78 5.47
CA TYR A 49 4.56 4.13 6.43
C TYR A 49 4.48 2.62 6.23
N LEU A 50 4.35 2.16 4.98
CA LEU A 50 4.36 0.72 4.69
C LEU A 50 5.69 0.07 5.08
N ASP A 51 6.83 0.69 4.77
CA ASP A 51 8.14 0.16 5.15
C ASP A 51 8.31 0.09 6.68
N ALA A 52 7.79 1.08 7.41
CA ALA A 52 7.78 1.05 8.87
C ALA A 52 6.93 -0.13 9.39
N LEU A 53 5.77 -0.40 8.78
CA LEU A 53 4.95 -1.56 9.10
C LEU A 53 5.66 -2.89 8.77
N VAL A 54 6.35 -2.97 7.62
CA VAL A 54 7.19 -4.14 7.26
C VAL A 54 8.24 -4.39 8.34
N LEU A 55 8.92 -3.34 8.81
CA LEU A 55 9.93 -3.45 9.87
C LEU A 55 9.33 -3.93 11.20
N VAL A 56 8.19 -3.37 11.61
CA VAL A 56 7.48 -3.81 12.83
C VAL A 56 7.08 -5.28 12.71
N CYS A 57 6.53 -5.67 11.57
CA CYS A 57 6.15 -7.07 11.29
C CYS A 57 7.37 -8.00 11.36
N PHE A 58 8.50 -7.58 10.78
CA PHE A 58 9.75 -8.33 10.83
C PHE A 58 10.23 -8.58 12.27
N VAL A 59 10.20 -7.55 13.13
CA VAL A 59 10.57 -7.68 14.56
C VAL A 59 9.63 -8.65 15.30
N VAL A 60 8.31 -8.55 15.04
CA VAL A 60 7.32 -9.47 15.63
C VAL A 60 7.60 -10.92 15.21
N PHE A 61 7.92 -11.15 13.94
CA PHE A 61 8.20 -12.47 13.38
C PHE A 61 9.54 -13.05 13.84
N ILE A 62 10.58 -12.22 14.00
CA ILE A 62 11.83 -12.65 14.65
C ILE A 62 11.53 -13.16 16.06
N ARG A 63 10.74 -12.41 16.85
CA ARG A 63 10.37 -12.84 18.21
C ARG A 63 9.59 -14.16 18.19
N GLN A 64 8.70 -14.36 17.20
CA GLN A 64 7.97 -15.61 17.02
C GLN A 64 8.90 -16.77 16.63
N LEU A 65 9.87 -16.54 15.74
CA LEU A 65 10.89 -17.50 15.35
C LEU A 65 11.73 -17.94 16.57
N TYR A 66 12.17 -17.00 17.41
CA TYR A 66 12.87 -17.30 18.67
C TYR A 66 12.02 -18.16 19.60
N ARG A 67 10.71 -17.90 19.70
CA ARG A 67 9.79 -18.72 20.50
C ARG A 67 9.77 -20.16 20.02
N TYR A 68 9.74 -20.40 18.70
CA TYR A 68 9.74 -21.74 18.14
C TYR A 68 11.11 -22.43 18.19
N ALA A 69 12.20 -21.67 18.06
CA ALA A 69 13.57 -22.19 18.14
C ALA A 69 13.96 -22.66 19.54
N ARG A 70 13.36 -22.10 20.60
CA ARG A 70 13.67 -22.49 21.98
C ARG A 70 13.32 -23.95 22.23
N ALA A 71 14.25 -24.68 22.86
CA ALA A 71 14.22 -26.15 23.01
C ALA A 71 12.97 -26.74 23.70
N GLY A 72 12.17 -25.92 24.38
CA GLY A 72 10.92 -26.33 25.06
C GLY A 72 9.62 -26.04 24.30
N SER A 73 9.67 -25.58 23.04
CA SER A 73 8.46 -25.09 22.34
C SER A 73 7.48 -26.18 21.90
N GLY A 74 7.90 -27.45 21.85
CA GLY A 74 7.08 -28.56 21.35
C GLY A 74 6.64 -28.42 19.88
N ALA A 75 7.09 -27.37 19.17
CA ALA A 75 6.62 -27.04 17.84
C ALA A 75 7.13 -28.06 16.81
N PRO A 76 6.28 -28.52 15.87
CA PRO A 76 6.69 -29.38 14.77
C PRO A 76 7.86 -28.76 13.98
N ALA A 77 8.81 -29.58 13.54
CA ALA A 77 9.97 -29.12 12.76
C ALA A 77 9.52 -28.33 11.50
N LEU A 78 8.46 -28.79 10.84
CA LEU A 78 7.88 -28.12 9.69
C LEU A 78 7.42 -26.69 10.00
N LEU A 79 6.81 -26.47 11.17
CA LEU A 79 6.36 -25.13 11.58
C LEU A 79 7.54 -24.18 11.83
N LYS A 80 8.67 -24.69 12.34
CA LYS A 80 9.90 -23.91 12.51
C LYS A 80 10.48 -23.47 11.17
N LEU A 81 10.49 -24.38 10.18
CA LEU A 81 10.94 -24.08 8.83
C LEU A 81 10.04 -23.06 8.14
N VAL A 82 8.72 -23.19 8.29
CA VAL A 82 7.75 -22.22 7.75
C VAL A 82 7.97 -20.84 8.39
N ALA A 83 8.09 -20.76 9.72
CA ALA A 83 8.34 -19.50 10.41
C ALA A 83 9.67 -18.85 9.98
N LEU A 84 10.72 -19.65 9.76
CA LEU A 84 12.00 -19.17 9.24
C LEU A 84 11.84 -18.60 7.83
N ALA A 85 11.20 -19.34 6.93
CA ALA A 85 10.97 -18.91 5.55
C ALA A 85 10.12 -17.63 5.47
N GLN A 86 9.05 -17.54 6.26
CA GLN A 86 8.22 -16.33 6.36
C GLN A 86 9.02 -15.13 6.84
N THR A 87 9.84 -15.31 7.88
CA THR A 87 10.69 -14.25 8.43
C THR A 87 11.69 -13.74 7.40
N LEU A 88 12.30 -14.64 6.62
CA LEU A 88 13.24 -14.28 5.54
C LEU A 88 12.56 -13.54 4.38
N LEU A 89 11.28 -13.81 4.11
CA LEU A 89 10.55 -13.18 3.01
C LEU A 89 10.02 -11.77 3.35
N ILE A 90 9.82 -11.42 4.61
CA ILE A 90 9.26 -10.10 5.02
C ILE A 90 10.11 -8.91 4.53
N PRO A 91 11.46 -8.89 4.66
CA PRO A 91 12.27 -7.77 4.20
C PRO A 91 12.16 -7.48 2.69
N PHE A 92 11.79 -8.48 1.88
CA PHE A 92 11.59 -8.29 0.44
C PHE A 92 10.30 -7.51 0.10
N SER A 93 9.43 -7.27 1.07
CA SER A 93 8.27 -6.37 0.91
C SER A 93 8.61 -4.90 1.10
N VAL A 94 9.83 -4.55 1.52
CA VAL A 94 10.28 -3.15 1.60
C VAL A 94 10.33 -2.51 0.21
N THR A 95 10.12 -1.20 0.16
CA THR A 95 10.26 -0.38 -1.06
C THR A 95 11.58 -0.69 -1.77
N PRO A 96 11.58 -1.06 -3.07
CA PRO A 96 12.78 -1.57 -3.74
C PRO A 96 13.91 -0.55 -3.84
N GLU A 97 13.59 0.74 -3.89
CA GLU A 97 14.55 1.85 -3.87
C GLU A 97 15.41 1.88 -2.60
N ARG A 98 14.91 1.28 -1.50
CA ARG A 98 15.65 1.13 -0.22
C ARG A 98 16.49 -0.15 -0.14
N LEU A 99 16.44 -1.00 -1.17
CA LEU A 99 17.23 -2.23 -1.29
C LEU A 99 18.31 -2.03 -2.38
N PRO A 100 19.49 -1.47 -2.06
CA PRO A 100 20.46 -1.04 -3.06
C PRO A 100 20.98 -2.16 -3.97
N VAL A 101 20.97 -3.41 -3.53
CA VAL A 101 21.49 -4.57 -4.29
C VAL A 101 20.39 -5.39 -4.96
N LEU A 102 19.18 -5.41 -4.39
CA LEU A 102 18.09 -6.32 -4.79
C LEU A 102 16.88 -5.57 -5.37
N GLY A 103 16.87 -4.24 -5.34
CA GLY A 103 15.75 -3.40 -5.73
C GLY A 103 15.14 -3.73 -7.10
N PRO A 104 15.92 -3.78 -8.19
CA PRO A 104 15.37 -4.05 -9.52
C PRO A 104 14.69 -5.42 -9.64
N GLN A 105 15.26 -6.44 -8.98
CA GLN A 105 14.72 -7.81 -8.99
C GLN A 105 13.46 -7.90 -8.14
N VAL A 106 13.49 -7.31 -6.94
CA VAL A 106 12.34 -7.30 -6.02
C VAL A 106 11.17 -6.52 -6.59
N ALA A 107 11.41 -5.44 -7.34
CA ALA A 107 10.37 -4.67 -8.00
C ALA A 107 9.59 -5.52 -9.03
N GLY A 108 10.30 -6.31 -9.85
CA GLY A 108 9.67 -7.16 -10.87
C GLY A 108 8.98 -8.41 -10.30
N TYR A 109 9.54 -8.99 -9.24
CA TYR A 109 9.11 -10.28 -8.69
C TYR A 109 8.32 -10.18 -7.38
N HIS A 110 7.87 -8.99 -6.96
CA HIS A 110 7.15 -8.82 -5.69
C HIS A 110 5.88 -9.68 -5.59
N HIS A 111 5.18 -9.91 -6.70
CA HIS A 111 4.03 -10.82 -6.76
C HIS A 111 4.39 -12.26 -6.35
N LEU A 112 5.63 -12.71 -6.59
CA LEU A 112 6.12 -14.02 -6.12
C LEU A 112 6.37 -14.02 -4.62
N VAL A 113 6.79 -12.88 -4.03
CA VAL A 113 6.92 -12.73 -2.57
C VAL A 113 5.55 -12.85 -1.92
N VAL A 114 4.52 -12.20 -2.48
CA VAL A 114 3.13 -12.31 -2.01
C VAL A 114 2.63 -13.75 -2.10
N LEU A 115 2.83 -14.41 -3.24
CA LEU A 115 2.45 -15.81 -3.43
C LEU A 115 3.17 -16.74 -2.45
N GLY A 116 4.47 -16.52 -2.23
CA GLY A 116 5.26 -17.28 -1.26
C GLY A 116 4.76 -17.11 0.17
N GLN A 117 4.45 -15.88 0.59
CA GLN A 117 3.86 -15.61 1.91
C GLN A 117 2.50 -16.28 2.07
N LEU A 118 1.64 -16.22 1.05
CA LEU A 118 0.32 -16.87 1.04
C LEU A 118 0.43 -18.40 1.18
N LEU A 119 1.33 -19.02 0.43
CA LEU A 119 1.57 -20.48 0.51
C LEU A 119 2.08 -20.88 1.90
N LEU A 120 3.04 -20.14 2.44
CA LEU A 120 3.58 -20.40 3.77
C LEU A 120 2.54 -20.18 4.87
N PHE A 121 1.70 -19.15 4.73
CA PHE A 121 0.57 -18.94 5.64
C PHE A 121 -0.42 -20.10 5.56
N GLY A 122 -0.80 -20.55 4.37
CA GLY A 122 -1.70 -21.70 4.20
C GLY A 122 -1.17 -22.97 4.88
N ILE A 123 0.13 -23.25 4.73
CA ILE A 123 0.79 -24.36 5.43
C ILE A 123 0.75 -24.14 6.95
N SER A 124 1.13 -22.96 7.44
CA SER A 124 1.10 -22.65 8.88
C SER A 124 -0.31 -22.77 9.45
N PHE A 125 -1.32 -22.30 8.73
CA PHE A 125 -2.72 -22.33 9.12
C PHE A 125 -3.22 -23.75 9.31
N VAL A 126 -2.98 -24.64 8.33
CA VAL A 126 -3.36 -26.06 8.43
C VAL A 126 -2.66 -26.76 9.59
N LEU A 127 -1.40 -26.41 9.87
CA LEU A 127 -0.65 -27.00 10.99
C LEU A 127 -1.11 -26.51 12.37
N GLN A 128 -1.79 -25.38 12.45
CA GLN A 128 -2.12 -24.71 13.70
C GLN A 128 -3.62 -24.63 14.00
N ILE A 129 -4.48 -24.80 12.98
CA ILE A 129 -5.92 -24.69 13.13
C ILE A 129 -6.44 -25.70 14.16
N GLY A 130 -7.25 -25.21 15.09
CA GLY A 130 -7.76 -26.02 16.21
C GLY A 130 -6.75 -26.34 17.31
N GLN A 131 -5.46 -25.98 17.14
CA GLN A 131 -4.41 -26.21 18.14
C GLN A 131 -3.97 -24.95 18.88
N VAL A 132 -4.13 -23.76 18.27
CA VAL A 132 -3.71 -22.49 18.85
C VAL A 132 -4.88 -21.50 18.94
N PRO A 133 -4.83 -20.51 19.86
CA PRO A 133 -5.85 -19.48 19.91
C PRO A 133 -5.89 -18.65 18.61
N ILE A 134 -7.09 -18.15 18.28
CA ILE A 134 -7.32 -17.33 17.08
C ILE A 134 -6.35 -16.14 16.99
N THR A 135 -5.96 -15.56 18.12
CA THR A 135 -4.99 -14.44 18.16
C THR A 135 -3.62 -14.81 17.59
N GLU A 136 -3.16 -16.05 17.75
CA GLU A 136 -1.92 -16.53 17.15
C GLU A 136 -2.08 -16.80 15.65
N LEU A 137 -3.25 -17.28 15.22
CA LEU A 137 -3.57 -17.43 13.79
C LEU A 137 -3.62 -16.06 13.08
N LEU A 138 -4.23 -15.05 13.72
CA LEU A 138 -4.25 -13.68 13.19
C LEU A 138 -2.85 -13.09 13.11
N ARG A 139 -1.99 -13.36 14.10
CA ARG A 139 -0.59 -12.94 14.05
C ARG A 139 0.16 -13.62 12.90
N ALA A 140 -0.10 -14.89 12.64
CA ALA A 140 0.50 -15.63 11.52
C ALA A 140 0.09 -15.08 10.14
N ALA A 141 -1.06 -14.41 10.03
CA ALA A 141 -1.54 -13.78 8.80
C ALA A 141 -0.91 -12.41 8.51
N LEU A 142 -0.25 -11.77 9.50
CA LEU A 142 0.29 -10.42 9.34
C LEU A 142 1.24 -10.25 8.13
N PRO A 143 2.21 -11.16 7.86
CA PRO A 143 3.12 -11.00 6.73
C PRO A 143 2.41 -11.02 5.39
N GLU A 144 1.38 -11.86 5.26
CA GLU A 144 0.58 -11.95 4.03
C GLU A 144 -0.20 -10.66 3.79
N LEU A 145 -0.91 -10.17 4.82
CA LEU A 145 -1.67 -8.92 4.74
C LEU A 145 -0.77 -7.73 4.38
N LEU A 146 0.43 -7.69 4.93
CA LEU A 146 1.41 -6.64 4.68
C LEU A 146 1.97 -6.74 3.26
N ALA A 147 2.42 -7.92 2.83
CA ALA A 147 2.90 -8.15 1.48
C ALA A 147 1.83 -7.82 0.44
N PHE A 148 0.58 -8.19 0.71
CA PHE A 148 -0.56 -7.86 -0.16
C PHE A 148 -0.82 -6.35 -0.22
N SER A 149 -0.77 -5.65 0.91
CA SER A 149 -0.96 -4.20 0.99
C SER A 149 0.12 -3.44 0.22
N VAL A 150 1.38 -3.88 0.32
CA VAL A 150 2.50 -3.35 -0.48
C VAL A 150 2.26 -3.58 -1.97
N GLU A 151 1.81 -4.77 -2.38
CA GLU A 151 1.52 -5.06 -3.79
C GLU A 151 0.38 -4.18 -4.33
N LEU A 152 -0.69 -3.98 -3.55
CA LEU A 152 -1.78 -3.09 -3.93
C LEU A 152 -1.31 -1.65 -4.10
N GLN A 153 -0.51 -1.13 -3.17
CA GLN A 153 0.06 0.22 -3.31
C GLN A 153 0.92 0.33 -4.58
N ARG A 154 1.80 -0.64 -4.84
CA ARG A 154 2.66 -0.65 -6.04
C ARG A 154 1.86 -0.73 -7.34
N ARG A 155 0.72 -1.44 -7.34
CA ARG A 155 -0.18 -1.49 -8.51
C ARG A 155 -0.90 -0.16 -8.72
N ALA A 156 -1.37 0.46 -7.64
CA ALA A 156 -2.00 1.77 -7.68
C ALA A 156 -1.01 2.84 -8.19
N GLU A 157 0.23 2.85 -7.69
CA GLU A 157 1.27 3.77 -8.16
C GLU A 157 1.53 3.61 -9.66
N ARG A 158 1.71 2.38 -10.15
CA ARG A 158 1.91 2.10 -11.58
C ARG A 158 0.71 2.54 -12.44
N SER A 159 -0.52 2.33 -11.96
CA SER A 159 -1.73 2.75 -12.67
C SER A 159 -1.81 4.28 -12.77
N ASN A 160 -1.54 4.98 -11.66
CA ASN A 160 -1.56 6.44 -11.61
C ASN A 160 -0.49 7.05 -12.52
N ASP A 161 0.71 6.45 -12.58
CA ASP A 161 1.79 6.93 -13.46
C ASP A 161 1.42 6.79 -14.94
N VAL A 162 0.75 5.69 -15.32
CA VAL A 162 0.26 5.49 -16.69
C VAL A 162 -0.87 6.46 -17.03
N GLU A 163 -1.77 6.77 -16.09
CA GLU A 163 -2.84 7.74 -16.30
C GLU A 163 -2.29 9.17 -16.43
N LEU A 164 -1.31 9.55 -15.61
CA LEU A 164 -0.62 10.83 -15.72
C LEU A 164 0.07 10.99 -17.08
N ASP A 165 0.82 9.98 -17.53
CA ASP A 165 1.48 10.01 -18.85
C ASP A 165 0.45 10.14 -20.00
N LYS A 166 -0.70 9.45 -19.91
CA LYS A 166 -1.79 9.62 -20.89
C LYS A 166 -2.34 11.04 -20.91
N LEU A 167 -2.59 11.64 -19.75
CA LEU A 167 -3.10 13.01 -19.66
C LEU A 167 -2.09 14.02 -20.20
N GLU A 168 -0.80 13.82 -19.95
CA GLU A 168 0.28 14.67 -20.50
C GLU A 168 0.33 14.60 -22.02
N ARG A 169 0.25 13.39 -22.59
CA ARG A 169 0.20 13.20 -24.05
C ARG A 169 -1.04 13.85 -24.70
N LEU A 170 -2.15 13.97 -23.96
CA LEU A 170 -3.36 14.64 -24.44
C LEU A 170 -3.29 16.16 -24.28
N LYS A 171 -2.58 16.68 -23.26
CA LYS A 171 -2.42 18.13 -23.02
C LYS A 171 -1.50 18.79 -24.04
N TYR A 172 -0.50 18.07 -24.55
CA TYR A 172 0.32 18.53 -25.67
C TYR A 172 -0.23 17.93 -26.97
N PRO A 173 -1.18 18.58 -27.68
CA PRO A 173 -1.35 18.23 -29.09
C PRO A 173 0.03 18.38 -29.72
N LEU A 174 0.47 17.35 -30.44
CA LEU A 174 1.72 17.29 -31.21
C LEU A 174 2.02 18.68 -31.81
N LYS A 175 2.80 19.51 -31.10
CA LYS A 175 3.33 20.77 -31.62
C LYS A 175 4.42 20.36 -32.62
N GLY A 176 4.00 19.92 -33.80
CA GLY A 176 4.91 19.54 -34.88
C GLY A 176 4.67 18.18 -35.55
N ALA A 177 3.42 17.79 -35.80
CA ALA A 177 3.11 16.81 -36.85
C ALA A 177 2.22 17.48 -37.91
#